data_AF-A0A7T8EAQ4-F1
#
_entry.id   AF-A0A7T8EAQ4-F1
#
_cell.length_a   1.000
_cell.length_b   1.000
_cell.length_c   1.000
_cell.angle_alpha   90.00
_cell.angle_beta   90.00
_cell.angle_gamma   90.00
#
_symmetry.space_group_name_H-M   'P 1'
#
loop_
_entity.id
_entity.type
_entity.pdbx_description
1 polymer ?
#
loop_
_entity_poly.entity_id
_entity_poly.type
_entity_poly.pdbx_seq_one_letter_code
_entity_poly.pdbx_strand_id
1 'polypeptide(L)'
;MFNFSQSTKSIPVSVSKLSLLLLPLIFGTAQAGLDESYQAYQQALEKGDKAQIISAAEQAYADGKAKLGATDRTTLALTMNLAKALQQPRNLMLDEQGIANQQRSKVLYQQALQSYQALYGEQALEVLDPMMGLAHSSNPKEAAKLYQQAIALADGKNDRLLSAAVRLEAFNDLVVTEVYDREARAYALDAQKIYHELAPKDSLQRVNADTAVAAIYLAEQKYVKAEPLLLEVIEQLKVLPFDAPVALSAHAYLVELYSRNGEEDKATQHCQAIGNMRPWSVDQEQRPLFRAVPGYPIQYARMSREGWVNVEVTVNEQGFVSHVEVLDSKGGKQFETETVKAVSKWRYAPKFVDGKPVSAKTWSKISFTL
;
A
#
# COMPACT_ATOMS: atom_id res chain seq x y z
N MET A 1 -2.42 -7.35 -16.34
CA MET A 1 -1.77 -7.35 -15.01
C MET A 1 -2.34 -6.16 -14.25
N PHE A 2 -2.93 -6.39 -13.08
CA PHE A 2 -3.19 -5.30 -12.15
C PHE A 2 -1.84 -4.60 -11.91
N ASN A 3 -1.77 -3.33 -12.27
CA ASN A 3 -0.58 -2.54 -12.05
C ASN A 3 -0.49 -2.35 -10.53
N PHE A 4 0.39 -3.12 -9.88
CA PHE A 4 0.61 -3.10 -8.43
C PHE A 4 0.83 -1.66 -7.91
N SER A 5 1.30 -0.74 -8.76
CA SER A 5 1.65 0.63 -8.34
C SER A 5 0.49 1.57 -8.04
N GLN A 6 -0.75 1.31 -8.50
CA GLN A 6 -1.86 2.25 -8.27
C GLN A 6 -2.79 1.88 -7.10
N SER A 7 -2.80 0.62 -6.66
CA SER A 7 -3.64 0.18 -5.53
C SER A 7 -2.89 0.18 -4.20
N THR A 8 -1.56 0.25 -4.20
CA THR A 8 -0.77 0.47 -2.99
C THR A 8 -0.57 1.96 -2.78
N LYS A 9 -1.66 2.69 -2.49
CA LYS A 9 -1.46 3.73 -1.46
C LYS A 9 -1.00 2.92 -0.26
N SER A 10 0.30 2.99 0.02
CA SER A 10 0.89 2.39 1.21
C SER A 10 -0.04 2.71 2.36
N ILE A 11 -0.70 1.69 2.89
CA ILE A 11 -1.18 1.81 4.26
C ILE A 11 0.11 1.99 5.03
N PRO A 12 0.31 3.11 5.73
CA PRO A 12 1.45 3.23 6.61
C PRO A 12 1.21 2.19 7.71
N VAL A 13 1.68 0.96 7.49
CA VAL A 13 1.97 0.03 8.57
C VAL A 13 3.26 0.53 9.19
N SER A 14 3.16 1.72 9.79
CA SER A 14 4.12 2.11 10.81
C SER A 14 4.02 0.99 11.84
N VAL A 15 5.16 0.48 12.32
CA VAL A 15 5.27 -0.39 13.49
C VAL A 15 4.82 0.35 14.79
N SER A 16 3.88 1.30 14.65
CA SER A 16 3.21 2.09 15.67
C SER A 16 2.27 1.25 16.53
N LYS A 17 2.79 0.20 17.16
CA LYS A 17 2.59 0.08 18.60
C LYS A 17 3.74 0.72 19.39
N LEU A 18 4.78 1.25 18.72
CA LEU A 18 5.85 2.04 19.33
C LEU A 18 5.93 3.52 18.90
N SER A 19 5.40 3.92 17.74
CA SER A 19 5.39 5.32 17.29
C SER A 19 4.23 6.20 17.81
N LEU A 20 3.82 5.96 19.05
CA LEU A 20 3.52 7.04 19.97
C LEU A 20 4.35 6.72 21.21
N LEU A 21 5.61 7.17 21.23
CA LEU A 21 6.07 7.85 22.43
C LEU A 21 5.18 9.09 22.59
N LEU A 22 3.91 8.86 22.97
CA LEU A 22 3.28 9.65 24.01
C LEU A 22 4.15 9.38 25.24
N LEU A 23 5.34 9.97 25.27
CA LEU A 23 5.82 10.45 26.55
C LEU A 23 4.70 11.37 27.01
N PRO A 24 3.96 11.04 28.09
CA PRO A 24 3.10 12.03 28.70
C PRO A 24 4.06 13.15 29.05
N LEU A 25 3.91 14.26 28.35
CA LEU A 25 4.69 15.45 28.59
C LEU A 25 4.22 15.98 29.95
N ILE A 26 4.85 15.52 31.03
CA ILE A 26 4.66 16.11 32.35
C ILE A 26 5.36 17.46 32.29
N PHE A 27 4.61 18.49 31.92
CA PHE A 27 5.16 19.80 31.57
C PHE A 27 4.75 20.86 32.60
N GLY A 28 5.78 21.47 33.18
CA GLY A 28 5.67 22.72 33.94
C GLY A 28 5.64 23.94 33.01
N THR A 29 5.54 25.12 33.60
CA THR A 29 5.18 26.41 32.93
C THR A 29 6.19 26.98 31.92
N ALA A 30 7.18 26.21 31.45
CA ALA A 30 8.25 26.68 30.55
C ALA A 30 7.99 26.43 29.04
N GLN A 31 6.80 25.95 28.65
CA GLN A 31 6.57 25.29 27.35
C GLN A 31 5.55 25.90 26.38
N ALA A 32 4.92 27.04 26.73
CA ALA A 32 3.76 27.57 26.01
C ALA A 32 3.84 27.57 24.47
N GLY A 33 4.98 27.94 23.85
CA GLY A 33 5.10 27.92 22.37
C GLY A 33 5.57 26.60 21.73
N LEU A 34 6.08 25.62 22.51
CA LEU A 34 6.40 24.28 21.98
C LEU A 34 5.12 23.45 21.90
N ASP A 35 4.24 23.65 22.87
CA ASP A 35 2.93 23.02 22.92
C ASP A 35 2.08 23.47 21.71
N GLU A 36 2.12 24.75 21.36
CA GLU A 36 1.43 25.30 20.18
C GLU A 36 1.92 24.68 18.86
N SER A 37 3.24 24.64 18.62
CA SER A 37 3.77 24.09 17.37
C SER A 37 3.60 22.58 17.27
N TYR A 38 3.66 21.85 18.39
CA TYR A 38 3.34 20.43 18.41
C TYR A 38 1.85 20.15 18.19
N GLN A 39 0.96 20.95 18.77
CA GLN A 39 -0.49 20.86 18.50
C GLN A 39 -0.81 21.14 17.03
N ALA A 40 -0.16 22.14 16.42
CA ALA A 40 -0.30 22.41 14.99
C ALA A 40 0.14 21.20 14.14
N TYR A 41 1.22 20.53 14.53
CA TYR A 41 1.67 19.30 13.87
C TYR A 41 0.64 18.17 13.99
N GLN A 42 0.06 17.95 15.17
CA GLN A 42 -0.99 16.94 15.37
C GLN A 42 -2.23 17.24 14.51
N GLN A 43 -2.67 18.50 14.47
CA GLN A 43 -3.80 18.91 13.62
C GLN A 43 -3.50 18.73 12.13
N ALA A 44 -2.25 18.96 11.70
CA ALA A 44 -1.84 18.72 10.32
C ALA A 44 -1.86 17.22 9.98
N LEU A 45 -1.44 16.35 10.90
CA LEU A 45 -1.54 14.89 10.74
C LEU A 45 -2.99 14.43 10.59
N GLU A 46 -3.91 14.96 11.41
CA GLU A 46 -5.33 14.65 11.33
C GLU A 46 -5.95 15.06 9.98
N LYS A 47 -5.53 16.21 9.43
CA LYS A 47 -6.01 16.72 8.14
C LYS A 47 -5.40 15.99 6.94
N GLY A 48 -4.21 15.39 7.09
CA GLY A 48 -3.54 14.63 6.04
C GLY A 48 -2.91 15.47 4.92
N ASP A 49 -2.79 16.79 5.08
CA ASP A 49 -2.13 17.66 4.10
C ASP A 49 -0.60 17.56 4.25
N LYS A 50 0.07 16.97 3.27
CA LYS A 50 1.52 16.70 3.33
C LYS A 50 2.37 17.96 3.49
N ALA A 51 1.99 19.06 2.85
CA ALA A 51 2.76 20.31 2.93
C ALA A 51 2.61 20.94 4.32
N GLN A 52 1.40 20.94 4.87
CA GLN A 52 1.15 21.41 6.25
C GLN A 52 1.85 20.53 7.28
N ILE A 53 1.85 19.20 7.11
CA ILE A 53 2.54 18.26 8.00
C ILE A 53 4.04 18.58 8.04
N ILE A 54 4.67 18.76 6.88
CA ILE A 54 6.10 19.11 6.81
C ILE A 54 6.35 20.45 7.50
N SER A 55 5.61 21.50 7.14
CA SER A 55 5.80 22.84 7.70
C SER A 55 5.61 22.87 9.22
N ALA A 56 4.59 22.18 9.75
CA ALA A 56 4.35 22.11 11.19
C ALA A 56 5.42 21.28 11.92
N ALA A 57 5.90 20.18 11.31
CA ALA A 57 6.99 19.39 11.87
C ALA A 57 8.31 20.18 11.92
N GLU A 58 8.58 21.01 10.90
CA GLU A 58 9.74 21.91 10.87
C GLU A 58 9.69 22.91 12.01
N GLN A 59 8.54 23.54 12.20
CA GLN A 59 8.34 24.53 13.27
C GLN A 59 8.50 23.87 14.66
N ALA A 60 7.86 22.72 14.88
CA ALA A 60 7.97 22.00 16.15
C ALA A 60 9.43 21.59 16.44
N TYR A 61 10.16 21.08 15.45
CA TYR A 61 11.57 20.76 15.59
C TYR A 61 12.44 22.00 15.89
N ALA A 62 12.19 23.12 15.20
CA ALA A 62 12.91 24.36 15.44
C ALA A 62 12.70 24.89 16.87
N ASP A 63 11.44 24.88 17.35
CA ASP A 63 11.09 25.32 18.70
C ASP A 63 11.67 24.40 19.78
N GLY A 64 11.62 23.07 19.55
CA GLY A 64 12.22 22.09 20.46
C GLY A 64 13.72 22.30 20.59
N LYS A 65 14.42 22.45 19.46
CA LYS A 65 15.86 22.74 19.44
C LYS A 65 16.20 24.05 20.15
N ALA A 66 15.41 25.10 19.95
CA ALA A 66 15.65 26.41 20.57
C ALA A 66 15.44 26.41 22.09
N LYS A 67 14.43 25.67 22.59
CA LYS A 67 14.03 25.70 24.00
C LYS A 67 14.70 24.63 24.86
N LEU A 68 14.88 23.43 24.31
CA LEU A 68 15.35 22.26 25.04
C LEU A 68 16.79 21.88 24.67
N GLY A 69 17.27 22.37 23.53
CA GLY A 69 18.56 21.98 22.97
C GLY A 69 18.47 20.77 22.05
N ALA A 70 19.53 20.54 21.26
CA ALA A 70 19.53 19.54 20.19
C ALA A 70 19.55 18.08 20.67
N THR A 71 20.07 17.82 21.87
CA THR A 71 20.24 16.46 22.42
C THR A 71 19.14 16.08 23.42
N ASP A 72 18.19 16.98 23.69
CA ASP A 72 17.05 16.66 24.55
C ASP A 72 16.18 15.56 23.94
N ARG A 73 15.65 14.66 24.78
CA ARG A 73 14.82 13.52 24.34
C ARG A 73 13.62 13.96 23.50
N THR A 74 13.00 15.08 23.87
CA THR A 74 11.86 15.65 23.15
C THR A 74 12.30 16.18 21.78
N THR A 75 13.41 16.91 21.71
CA THR A 75 13.97 17.39 20.44
C THR A 75 14.36 16.25 19.51
N LEU A 76 14.88 15.15 20.05
CA LEU A 76 15.19 13.95 19.29
C LEU A 76 13.92 13.27 18.73
N ALA A 77 12.84 13.22 19.50
CA ALA A 77 11.54 12.75 18.99
C ALA A 77 10.98 13.68 17.90
N LEU A 78 11.15 15.00 18.03
CA LEU A 78 10.73 15.96 17.00
C LEU A 78 11.57 15.85 15.72
N THR A 79 12.86 15.51 15.85
CA THR A 79 13.72 15.18 14.70
C THR A 79 13.17 13.98 13.94
N MET A 80 12.76 12.93 14.65
CA MET A 80 12.13 11.74 14.05
C MET A 80 10.82 12.09 13.33
N ASN A 81 9.97 12.91 13.94
CA ASN A 81 8.71 13.37 13.34
C ASN A 81 8.94 14.15 12.04
N LEU A 82 9.91 15.08 12.03
CA LEU A 82 10.28 15.81 10.82
C LEU A 82 10.89 14.89 9.76
N ALA A 83 11.79 13.98 10.15
CA ALA A 83 12.39 13.02 9.25
C ALA A 83 11.33 12.16 8.56
N LYS A 84 10.33 11.68 9.31
CA LYS A 84 9.16 10.93 8.81
C LYS A 84 8.27 11.76 7.89
N ALA A 85 7.97 13.00 8.25
CA ALA A 85 7.15 13.90 7.43
C ALA A 85 7.76 14.12 6.03
N LEU A 86 9.10 14.12 5.95
CA LEU A 86 9.85 14.31 4.71
C LEU A 86 9.97 13.04 3.85
N GLN A 87 9.68 11.86 4.38
CA GLN A 87 9.80 10.59 3.64
C GLN A 87 8.92 10.56 2.39
N GLN A 88 9.43 9.92 1.36
CA GLN A 88 8.72 9.64 0.12
C GLN A 88 8.56 8.13 -0.08
N PRO A 89 7.41 7.66 -0.58
CA PRO A 89 7.23 6.27 -0.95
C PRO A 89 8.28 5.83 -1.98
N ARG A 90 8.87 4.64 -1.80
CA ARG A 90 9.90 4.12 -2.72
C ARG A 90 9.43 3.90 -4.15
N ASN A 91 8.15 3.58 -4.33
CA ASN A 91 7.54 3.30 -5.62
C ASN A 91 7.08 4.56 -6.36
N LEU A 92 7.38 5.75 -5.84
CA LEU A 92 7.00 7.02 -6.43
C LEU A 92 8.16 7.60 -7.27
N MET A 93 7.86 8.00 -8.52
CA MET A 93 8.77 8.85 -9.28
C MET A 93 8.77 10.25 -8.65
N LEU A 94 9.91 10.68 -8.13
CA LEU A 94 10.05 11.93 -7.39
C LEU A 94 10.38 13.10 -8.31
N ASP A 95 9.76 14.24 -8.05
CA ASP A 95 10.21 15.53 -8.55
C ASP A 95 11.42 16.05 -7.73
N GLU A 96 11.96 17.21 -8.12
CA GLU A 96 13.12 17.81 -7.44
C GLU A 96 12.88 18.00 -5.95
N GLN A 97 11.68 18.45 -5.57
CA GLN A 97 11.31 18.66 -4.17
C GLN A 97 11.23 17.33 -3.41
N GLY A 98 10.67 16.28 -4.01
CA GLY A 98 10.61 14.94 -3.45
C GLY A 98 12.00 14.36 -3.22
N ILE A 99 12.92 14.55 -4.17
CA ILE A 99 14.33 14.13 -4.03
C ILE A 99 14.99 14.87 -2.86
N ALA A 100 14.82 16.20 -2.79
CA ALA A 100 15.38 17.02 -1.70
C ALA A 100 14.81 16.61 -0.33
N ASN A 101 13.50 16.37 -0.25
CA ASN A 101 12.84 15.90 0.97
C ASN A 101 13.38 14.52 1.40
N GLN A 102 13.54 13.58 0.47
CA GLN A 102 14.09 12.26 0.77
C GLN A 102 15.54 12.33 1.29
N GLN A 103 16.38 13.16 0.67
CA GLN A 103 17.75 13.39 1.14
C GLN A 103 17.78 13.99 2.54
N ARG A 104 16.95 14.99 2.80
CA ARG A 104 16.85 15.62 4.13
C ARG A 104 16.32 14.65 5.18
N SER A 105 15.33 13.83 4.83
CA SER A 105 14.84 12.74 5.68
C SER A 105 15.97 11.80 6.07
N LYS A 106 16.78 11.35 5.10
CA LYS A 106 17.96 10.49 5.34
C LYS A 106 18.93 11.13 6.34
N VAL A 107 19.28 12.40 6.15
CA VAL A 107 20.20 13.12 7.04
C VAL A 107 19.65 13.21 8.46
N LEU A 108 18.37 13.52 8.63
CA LEU A 108 17.75 13.62 9.95
C LEU A 108 17.69 12.27 10.66
N TYR A 109 17.34 11.18 9.95
CA TYR A 109 17.37 9.84 10.55
C TYR A 109 18.79 9.40 10.90
N GLN A 110 19.80 9.76 10.12
CA GLN A 110 21.20 9.48 10.44
C GLN A 110 21.63 10.20 11.72
N GLN A 111 21.26 11.47 11.88
CA GLN A 111 21.52 12.25 13.09
C GLN A 111 20.75 11.70 14.30
N ALA A 112 19.49 11.33 14.11
CA ALA A 112 18.67 10.71 15.15
C ALA A 112 19.29 9.39 15.59
N LEU A 113 19.64 8.50 14.65
CA LEU A 113 20.24 7.20 14.95
C LEU A 113 21.51 7.36 15.81
N GLN A 114 22.42 8.25 15.43
CA GLN A 114 23.63 8.52 16.18
C GLN A 114 23.31 9.03 17.60
N SER A 115 22.35 9.93 17.74
CA SER A 115 21.96 10.52 19.02
C SER A 115 21.30 9.48 19.94
N TYR A 116 20.43 8.64 19.39
CA TYR A 116 19.78 7.55 20.13
C TYR A 116 20.78 6.49 20.57
N GLN A 117 21.74 6.11 19.72
CA GLN A 117 22.82 5.19 20.08
C GLN A 117 23.70 5.76 21.21
N ALA A 118 24.02 7.05 21.17
CA ALA A 118 24.80 7.70 22.23
C ALA A 118 24.02 7.79 23.56
N LEU A 119 22.70 8.01 23.51
CA LEU A 119 21.86 8.20 24.69
C LEU A 119 21.43 6.89 25.36
N TYR A 120 21.10 5.87 24.56
CA TYR A 120 20.52 4.61 25.05
C TYR A 120 21.45 3.40 24.88
N GLY A 121 22.46 3.51 24.01
CA GLY A 121 23.37 2.43 23.64
C GLY A 121 23.00 1.80 22.29
N GLU A 122 24.00 1.25 21.58
CA GLU A 122 23.83 0.71 20.21
C GLU A 122 22.83 -0.43 20.10
N GLN A 123 22.67 -1.21 21.18
CA GLN A 123 21.78 -2.35 21.24
C GLN A 123 20.46 -2.00 21.92
N ALA A 124 20.13 -0.74 22.15
CA ALA A 124 18.87 -0.35 22.80
C ALA A 124 17.67 -0.49 21.85
N LEU A 125 16.47 -0.67 22.40
CA LEU A 125 15.26 -0.86 21.60
C LEU A 125 14.91 0.43 20.83
N GLU A 126 15.17 1.57 21.44
CA GLU A 126 14.94 2.92 20.94
C GLU A 126 15.72 3.23 19.65
N VAL A 127 16.73 2.42 19.32
CA VAL A 127 17.55 2.52 18.10
C VAL A 127 16.84 1.91 16.87
N LEU A 128 15.83 1.04 17.05
CA LEU A 128 15.14 0.38 15.94
C LEU A 128 14.43 1.37 15.01
N ASP A 129 13.60 2.25 15.55
CA ASP A 129 12.82 3.22 14.78
C ASP A 129 13.70 4.16 13.93
N PRO A 130 14.77 4.81 14.46
CA PRO A 130 15.67 5.63 13.64
C PRO A 130 16.44 4.80 12.61
N MET A 131 16.77 3.54 12.91
CA MET A 131 17.45 2.66 11.97
C MET A 131 16.55 2.24 10.80
N MET A 132 15.29 1.89 11.06
CA MET A 132 14.30 1.56 10.01
C MET A 132 13.92 2.82 9.21
N GLY A 133 13.77 3.97 9.88
CA GLY A 133 13.57 5.26 9.21
C GLY A 133 14.73 5.62 8.27
N LEU A 134 15.98 5.42 8.73
CA LEU A 134 17.16 5.58 7.89
C LEU A 134 17.18 4.58 6.73
N ALA A 135 16.77 3.34 6.96
CA ALA A 135 16.66 2.32 5.91
C ALA A 135 15.72 2.80 4.81
N HIS A 136 14.48 3.17 5.17
CA HIS A 136 13.46 3.69 4.26
C HIS A 136 13.97 4.90 3.44
N SER A 137 14.69 5.81 4.09
CA SER A 137 15.21 7.02 3.45
C SER A 137 16.48 6.81 2.61
N SER A 138 17.07 5.61 2.66
CA SER A 138 18.31 5.26 1.95
C SER A 138 18.05 4.58 0.60
N ASN A 139 19.10 4.42 -0.21
CA ASN A 139 19.02 3.62 -1.43
C ASN A 139 18.76 2.13 -1.08
N PRO A 140 18.21 1.32 -2.00
CA PRO A 140 17.77 -0.04 -1.68
C PRO A 140 18.87 -0.96 -1.11
N LYS A 141 20.12 -0.86 -1.61
CA LYS A 141 21.23 -1.67 -1.12
C LYS A 141 21.61 -1.34 0.33
N GLU A 142 21.61 -0.06 0.68
CA GLU A 142 21.86 0.40 2.05
C GLU A 142 20.68 0.04 2.97
N ALA A 143 19.45 0.19 2.47
CA ALA A 143 18.24 -0.17 3.19
C ALA A 143 18.22 -1.65 3.60
N ALA A 144 18.56 -2.56 2.67
CA ALA A 144 18.61 -4.00 2.95
C ALA A 144 19.57 -4.33 4.11
N LYS A 145 20.76 -3.69 4.15
CA LYS A 145 21.72 -3.87 5.24
C LYS A 145 21.20 -3.33 6.58
N LEU A 146 20.56 -2.16 6.57
CA LEU A 146 19.98 -1.57 7.77
C LEU A 146 18.82 -2.41 8.31
N TYR A 147 17.98 -2.98 7.45
CA TYR A 147 16.94 -3.91 7.90
C TYR A 147 17.50 -5.21 8.44
N GLN A 148 18.56 -5.78 7.85
CA GLN A 148 19.23 -6.94 8.43
C GLN A 148 19.75 -6.64 9.85
N GLN A 149 20.32 -5.45 10.08
CA GLN A 149 20.72 -5.00 11.42
C GLN A 149 19.54 -4.82 12.37
N ALA A 150 18.45 -4.21 11.91
CA ALA A 150 17.24 -4.02 12.71
C ALA A 150 16.59 -5.36 13.09
N ILE A 151 16.53 -6.33 12.16
CA ILE A 151 16.00 -7.67 12.42
C ILE A 151 16.88 -8.41 13.44
N ALA A 152 18.22 -8.35 13.29
CA ALA A 152 19.13 -8.97 14.24
C ALA A 152 19.00 -8.36 15.65
N LEU A 153 18.86 -7.03 15.74
CA LEU A 153 18.62 -6.33 17.00
C LEU A 153 17.29 -6.76 17.64
N ALA A 154 16.22 -6.85 16.85
CA ALA A 154 14.90 -7.27 17.31
C ALA A 154 14.88 -8.74 17.78
N ASP A 155 15.54 -9.64 17.04
CA ASP A 155 15.71 -11.05 17.44
C ASP A 155 16.44 -11.17 18.79
N GLY A 156 17.46 -10.35 19.01
CA GLY A 156 18.21 -10.31 20.28
C GLY A 156 17.39 -9.86 21.49
N LYS A 157 16.19 -9.29 21.29
CA LYS A 157 15.27 -8.90 22.38
C LYS A 157 14.43 -10.05 22.92
N ASN A 158 14.45 -11.22 22.28
CA ASN A 158 13.56 -12.33 22.59
C ASN A 158 12.06 -11.96 22.56
N ASP A 159 11.70 -10.87 21.87
CA ASP A 159 10.33 -10.48 21.59
C ASP A 159 9.98 -10.90 20.16
N ARG A 160 9.26 -12.00 20.04
CA ARG A 160 8.87 -12.57 18.75
C ARG A 160 7.93 -11.65 17.98
N LEU A 161 7.03 -10.93 18.65
CA LEU A 161 6.08 -10.03 17.99
C LEU A 161 6.78 -8.79 17.45
N LEU A 162 7.72 -8.22 18.21
CA LEU A 162 8.60 -7.17 17.73
C LEU A 162 9.36 -7.64 16.49
N SER A 163 9.93 -8.85 16.56
CA SER A 163 10.74 -9.36 15.47
C SER A 163 9.93 -9.68 14.20
N ALA A 164 8.66 -10.05 14.36
CA ALA A 164 7.71 -10.16 13.25
C ALA A 164 7.38 -8.79 12.63
N ALA A 165 7.24 -7.75 13.47
CA ALA A 165 6.94 -6.40 13.02
C ALA A 165 8.07 -5.82 12.16
N VAL A 166 9.31 -5.91 12.63
CA VAL A 166 10.49 -5.42 11.90
C VAL A 166 10.68 -6.17 10.58
N ARG A 167 10.46 -7.50 10.57
CA ARG A 167 10.50 -8.30 9.33
C ARG A 167 9.43 -7.87 8.33
N LEU A 168 8.19 -7.66 8.77
CA LEU A 168 7.12 -7.24 7.89
C LEU A 168 7.38 -5.84 7.30
N GLU A 169 7.93 -4.92 8.10
CA GLU A 169 8.34 -3.60 7.62
C GLU A 169 9.47 -3.70 6.57
N ALA A 170 10.51 -4.47 6.86
CA ALA A 170 11.59 -4.74 5.92
C ALA A 170 11.08 -5.32 4.59
N PHE A 171 10.17 -6.30 4.64
CA PHE A 171 9.54 -6.84 3.44
C PHE A 171 8.79 -5.77 2.64
N ASN A 172 7.91 -5.02 3.30
CA ASN A 172 7.08 -4.01 2.65
C ASN A 172 7.91 -2.92 1.97
N ASP A 173 9.07 -2.61 2.54
CA ASP A 173 9.98 -1.61 2.00
C ASP A 173 10.83 -2.16 0.84
N LEU A 174 11.28 -3.41 0.92
CA LEU A 174 12.18 -4.01 -0.07
C LEU A 174 11.46 -4.64 -1.26
N VAL A 175 10.21 -5.09 -1.11
CA VAL A 175 9.47 -5.83 -2.16
C VAL A 175 9.30 -5.05 -3.48
N VAL A 176 9.35 -3.72 -3.42
CA VAL A 176 9.21 -2.84 -4.58
C VAL A 176 10.55 -2.46 -5.22
N THR A 177 11.66 -3.05 -4.77
CA THR A 177 13.02 -2.64 -5.15
C THR A 177 13.76 -3.74 -5.92
N GLU A 178 14.85 -3.36 -6.58
CA GLU A 178 15.73 -4.28 -7.30
C GLU A 178 16.51 -5.26 -6.41
N VAL A 179 16.50 -5.03 -5.08
CA VAL A 179 17.15 -5.92 -4.10
C VAL A 179 16.18 -6.91 -3.48
N TYR A 180 14.93 -6.97 -3.94
CA TYR A 180 13.99 -8.01 -3.51
C TYR A 180 14.50 -9.38 -3.93
N ASP A 181 14.73 -10.25 -2.94
CA ASP A 181 15.26 -11.58 -3.13
C ASP A 181 14.55 -12.63 -2.27
N ARG A 182 15.12 -13.83 -2.18
CA ARG A 182 14.56 -14.92 -1.37
C ARG A 182 14.56 -14.60 0.13
N GLU A 183 15.52 -13.83 0.62
CA GLU A 183 15.62 -13.46 2.03
C GLU A 183 14.54 -12.41 2.37
N ALA A 184 14.42 -11.36 1.56
CA ALA A 184 13.36 -10.35 1.72
C ALA A 184 11.96 -11.00 1.68
N ARG A 185 11.75 -11.94 0.76
CA ARG A 185 10.53 -12.76 0.68
C ARG A 185 10.28 -13.56 1.97
N ALA A 186 11.31 -14.12 2.59
CA ALA A 186 11.18 -14.91 3.81
C ALA A 186 10.70 -14.06 4.99
N TYR A 187 11.09 -12.79 5.07
CA TYR A 187 10.66 -11.90 6.14
C TYR A 187 9.13 -11.82 6.30
N ALA A 188 8.38 -11.68 5.19
CA ALA A 188 6.93 -11.67 5.24
C ALA A 188 6.33 -13.02 5.69
N LEU A 189 6.89 -14.14 5.22
CA LEU A 189 6.43 -15.47 5.59
C LEU A 189 6.69 -15.78 7.08
N ASP A 190 7.87 -15.42 7.57
CA ASP A 190 8.24 -15.61 8.97
C ASP A 190 7.41 -14.72 9.88
N ALA A 191 7.19 -13.46 9.50
CA ALA A 191 6.31 -12.55 10.22
C ALA A 191 4.87 -13.09 10.29
N GLN A 192 4.32 -13.54 9.16
CA GLN A 192 2.98 -14.14 9.10
C GLN A 192 2.87 -15.34 10.04
N LYS A 193 3.85 -16.26 10.00
CA LYS A 193 3.86 -17.43 10.88
C LYS A 193 3.82 -17.01 12.35
N ILE A 194 4.66 -16.05 12.76
CA ILE A 194 4.69 -15.58 14.14
C ILE A 194 3.37 -14.91 14.53
N TYR A 195 2.78 -14.09 13.66
CA TYR A 195 1.50 -13.44 13.95
C TYR A 195 0.34 -14.43 14.03
N HIS A 196 0.34 -15.50 13.23
CA HIS A 196 -0.66 -16.57 13.36
C HIS A 196 -0.53 -17.35 14.67
N GLU A 197 0.70 -17.47 15.20
CA GLU A 197 0.96 -18.14 16.49
C GLU A 197 0.62 -17.26 17.70
N LEU A 198 0.89 -15.95 17.63
CA LEU A 198 0.94 -15.09 18.82
C LEU A 198 -0.04 -13.91 18.81
N ALA A 199 -0.49 -13.44 17.65
CA ALA A 199 -1.37 -12.28 17.57
C ALA A 199 -2.85 -12.70 17.54
N PRO A 200 -3.75 -11.87 18.11
CA PRO A 200 -5.19 -12.07 17.98
C PRO A 200 -5.63 -12.20 16.52
N LYS A 201 -6.66 -13.01 16.26
CA LYS A 201 -7.16 -13.26 14.90
C LYS A 201 -7.63 -11.97 14.22
N ASP A 202 -8.26 -11.10 14.97
CA ASP A 202 -8.77 -9.80 14.56
C ASP A 202 -7.73 -8.68 14.69
N SER A 203 -6.44 -8.99 14.79
CA SER A 203 -5.40 -7.96 14.89
C SER A 203 -4.97 -7.42 13.52
N LEU A 204 -4.70 -6.11 13.45
CA LEU A 204 -4.14 -5.48 12.24
C LEU A 204 -2.80 -6.09 11.83
N GLN A 205 -2.00 -6.54 12.79
CA GLN A 205 -0.75 -7.25 12.52
C GLN A 205 -0.98 -8.47 11.63
N ARG A 206 -2.02 -9.27 11.95
CA ARG A 206 -2.38 -10.47 11.19
C ARG A 206 -2.91 -10.12 9.80
N VAL A 207 -3.83 -9.16 9.72
CA VAL A 207 -4.36 -8.65 8.43
C VAL A 207 -3.24 -8.22 7.50
N ASN A 208 -2.28 -7.44 8.00
CA ASN A 208 -1.18 -6.90 7.21
C ASN A 208 -0.24 -8.00 6.73
N ALA A 209 0.09 -8.96 7.58
CA ALA A 209 0.94 -10.09 7.20
C ALA A 209 0.27 -11.02 6.19
N ASP A 210 -1.02 -11.31 6.37
CA ASP A 210 -1.80 -12.13 5.44
C ASP A 210 -1.93 -11.45 4.07
N THR A 211 -2.15 -10.13 4.07
CA THR A 211 -2.18 -9.31 2.85
C THR A 211 -0.83 -9.35 2.11
N ALA A 212 0.28 -9.16 2.84
CA ALA A 212 1.62 -9.21 2.28
C ALA A 212 1.93 -10.58 1.64
N VAL A 213 1.64 -11.68 2.35
CA VAL A 213 1.90 -13.03 1.84
C VAL A 213 0.96 -13.42 0.72
N ALA A 214 -0.31 -13.00 0.75
CA ALA A 214 -1.23 -13.16 -0.36
C ALA A 214 -0.70 -12.47 -1.63
N ALA A 215 -0.17 -11.24 -1.50
CA ALA A 215 0.43 -10.52 -2.62
C ALA A 215 1.65 -11.26 -3.20
N ILE A 216 2.52 -11.84 -2.36
CA ILE A 216 3.62 -12.72 -2.82
C ILE A 216 3.07 -13.88 -3.64
N TYR A 217 2.09 -14.61 -3.11
CA TYR A 217 1.55 -15.77 -3.80
C TYR A 217 0.82 -15.41 -5.10
N LEU A 218 0.15 -14.27 -5.16
CA LEU A 218 -0.45 -13.76 -6.39
C LEU A 218 0.61 -13.45 -7.45
N ALA A 219 1.70 -12.76 -7.06
CA ALA A 219 2.81 -12.46 -7.97
C ALA A 219 3.50 -13.74 -8.47
N GLU A 220 3.59 -14.76 -7.62
CA GLU A 220 4.12 -16.09 -7.95
C GLU A 220 3.12 -17.01 -8.66
N GLN A 221 1.90 -16.53 -8.97
CA GLN A 221 0.81 -17.31 -9.56
C GLN A 221 0.39 -18.55 -8.74
N LYS A 222 0.67 -18.55 -7.43
CA LYS A 222 0.29 -19.60 -6.48
C LYS A 222 -1.11 -19.36 -5.93
N TYR A 223 -2.10 -19.32 -6.81
CA TYR A 223 -3.48 -18.95 -6.50
C TYR A 223 -4.11 -19.79 -5.38
N VAL A 224 -3.87 -21.11 -5.37
CA VAL A 224 -4.35 -22.04 -4.32
C VAL A 224 -3.89 -21.63 -2.91
N LYS A 225 -2.73 -20.96 -2.79
CA LYS A 225 -2.23 -20.45 -1.51
C LYS A 225 -2.71 -19.04 -1.20
N ALA A 226 -2.98 -18.23 -2.22
CA ALA A 226 -3.45 -16.85 -2.05
C ALA A 226 -4.92 -16.78 -1.63
N GLU A 227 -5.79 -17.60 -2.24
CA GLU A 227 -7.24 -17.62 -1.98
C GLU A 227 -7.62 -17.66 -0.49
N PRO A 228 -7.15 -18.64 0.31
CA PRO A 228 -7.54 -18.72 1.72
C PRO A 228 -7.08 -17.51 2.54
N LEU A 229 -5.93 -16.90 2.18
CA LEU A 229 -5.43 -15.70 2.86
C LEU A 229 -6.29 -14.47 2.55
N LEU A 230 -6.71 -14.30 1.30
CA LEU A 230 -7.58 -13.20 0.90
C LEU A 230 -8.97 -13.30 1.55
N LEU A 231 -9.52 -14.51 1.64
CA LEU A 231 -10.79 -14.76 2.34
C LEU A 231 -10.68 -14.44 3.84
N GLU A 232 -9.58 -14.85 4.47
CA GLU A 232 -9.31 -14.58 5.87
C GLU A 232 -9.14 -13.07 6.14
N VAL A 233 -8.44 -12.34 5.27
CA VAL A 233 -8.32 -10.87 5.34
C VAL A 233 -9.69 -10.19 5.30
N ILE A 234 -10.57 -10.61 4.38
CA ILE A 234 -11.94 -10.08 4.29
C ILE A 234 -12.71 -10.33 5.59
N GLU A 235 -12.59 -11.54 6.16
CA GLU A 235 -13.29 -11.90 7.40
C GLU A 235 -12.78 -11.08 8.59
N GLN A 236 -11.47 -10.95 8.76
CA GLN A 236 -10.86 -10.16 9.83
C GLN A 236 -11.28 -8.68 9.76
N LEU A 237 -11.41 -8.13 8.55
CA LEU A 237 -11.80 -6.72 8.35
C LEU A 237 -13.27 -6.45 8.65
N LYS A 238 -14.17 -7.44 8.61
CA LYS A 238 -15.58 -7.24 9.03
C LYS A 238 -15.72 -6.86 10.49
N VAL A 239 -14.78 -7.30 11.33
CA VAL A 239 -14.79 -7.09 12.77
C VAL A 239 -14.02 -5.83 13.18
N LEU A 240 -13.24 -5.26 12.26
CA LEU A 240 -12.37 -4.11 12.49
C LEU A 240 -13.00 -2.80 11.96
N PRO A 241 -12.78 -1.66 12.64
CA PRO A 241 -13.38 -0.38 12.26
C PRO A 241 -12.62 0.31 11.11
N PHE A 242 -12.21 -0.41 10.06
CA PHE A 242 -11.35 0.12 9.00
C PHE A 242 -12.06 0.32 7.67
N ASP A 243 -11.68 1.40 6.98
CA ASP A 243 -12.23 1.80 5.70
C ASP A 243 -11.73 0.91 4.55
N ALA A 244 -12.48 0.92 3.46
CA ALA A 244 -12.52 -0.09 2.40
C ALA A 244 -11.23 -0.53 1.65
N PRO A 245 -10.06 0.14 1.60
CA PRO A 245 -9.03 -0.20 0.59
C PRO A 245 -8.49 -1.64 0.62
N VAL A 246 -8.14 -2.21 1.78
CA VAL A 246 -7.60 -3.58 1.83
C VAL A 246 -8.64 -4.60 1.43
N ALA A 247 -9.86 -4.48 1.99
CA ALA A 247 -10.97 -5.35 1.65
C ALA A 247 -11.29 -5.25 0.16
N LEU A 248 -11.33 -4.03 -0.39
CA LEU A 248 -11.55 -3.77 -1.81
C LEU A 248 -10.51 -4.50 -2.68
N SER A 249 -9.22 -4.37 -2.36
CA SER A 249 -8.15 -5.08 -3.05
C SER A 249 -8.29 -6.60 -2.93
N ALA A 250 -8.60 -7.12 -1.74
CA ALA A 250 -8.77 -8.55 -1.52
C ALA A 250 -9.94 -9.13 -2.34
N HIS A 251 -11.09 -8.44 -2.35
CA HIS A 251 -12.21 -8.81 -3.20
C HIS A 251 -11.83 -8.75 -4.69
N ALA A 252 -11.11 -7.72 -5.14
CA ALA A 252 -10.71 -7.60 -6.54
C ALA A 252 -9.78 -8.73 -6.98
N TYR A 253 -8.84 -9.14 -6.12
CA TYR A 253 -7.98 -10.29 -6.37
C TYR A 253 -8.76 -11.61 -6.45
N LEU A 254 -9.78 -11.78 -5.62
CA LEU A 254 -10.65 -12.96 -5.68
C LEU A 254 -11.50 -12.97 -6.96
N VAL A 255 -11.99 -11.82 -7.44
CA VAL A 255 -12.66 -11.73 -8.75
C VAL A 255 -11.72 -12.19 -9.86
N GLU A 256 -10.50 -11.67 -9.90
CA GLU A 256 -9.49 -12.06 -10.89
C GLU A 256 -9.19 -13.57 -10.83
N LEU A 257 -8.96 -14.11 -9.62
CA LEU A 257 -8.64 -15.52 -9.39
C LEU A 257 -9.78 -16.44 -9.87
N TYR A 258 -11.01 -16.20 -9.40
CA TYR A 258 -12.15 -17.05 -9.73
C TYR A 258 -12.55 -16.94 -11.20
N SER A 259 -12.47 -15.75 -11.80
CA SER A 259 -12.75 -15.58 -13.23
C SER A 259 -11.76 -16.35 -14.10
N ARG A 260 -10.48 -16.40 -13.70
CA ARG A 260 -9.45 -17.20 -14.40
C ARG A 260 -9.72 -18.70 -14.31
N ASN A 261 -10.28 -19.16 -13.20
CA ASN A 261 -10.61 -20.57 -12.96
C ASN A 261 -11.99 -20.98 -13.51
N GLY A 262 -12.78 -20.04 -14.05
CA GLY A 262 -14.16 -20.30 -14.48
C GLY A 262 -15.16 -20.46 -13.34
N GLU A 263 -14.81 -20.02 -12.13
CA GLU A 263 -15.66 -20.06 -10.93
C GLU A 263 -16.55 -18.81 -10.85
N GLU A 264 -17.40 -18.63 -11.86
CA GLU A 264 -18.11 -17.38 -12.13
C GLU A 264 -19.04 -16.92 -11.00
N ASP A 265 -19.67 -17.87 -10.29
CA ASP A 265 -20.54 -17.57 -9.15
C ASP A 265 -19.76 -16.96 -7.99
N LYS A 266 -18.58 -17.52 -7.66
CA LYS A 266 -17.71 -16.98 -6.63
C LYS A 266 -17.20 -15.58 -7.02
N ALA A 267 -16.75 -15.41 -8.26
CA ALA A 267 -16.36 -14.09 -8.77
C ALA A 267 -17.51 -13.06 -8.65
N THR A 268 -18.75 -13.46 -8.96
CA THR A 268 -19.94 -12.60 -8.86
C THR A 268 -20.17 -12.09 -7.45
N GLN A 269 -20.02 -12.96 -6.44
CA GLN A 269 -20.17 -12.56 -5.03
C GLN A 269 -19.20 -11.43 -4.67
N HIS A 270 -17.94 -11.52 -5.11
CA HIS A 270 -16.94 -10.49 -4.84
C HIS A 270 -17.17 -9.21 -5.68
N CYS A 271 -17.61 -9.31 -6.93
CA CYS A 271 -18.03 -8.16 -7.73
C CYS A 271 -19.14 -7.36 -7.05
N GLN A 272 -20.18 -8.04 -6.57
CA GLN A 272 -21.32 -7.41 -5.88
C GLN A 272 -20.90 -6.81 -4.54
N ALA A 273 -20.05 -7.49 -3.78
CA ALA A 273 -19.50 -6.94 -2.55
C ALA A 273 -18.78 -5.61 -2.81
N ILE A 274 -17.93 -5.53 -3.84
CA ILE A 274 -17.24 -4.30 -4.24
C ILE A 274 -18.24 -3.20 -4.63
N GLY A 275 -19.24 -3.51 -5.47
CA GLY A 275 -20.25 -2.53 -5.87
C GLY A 275 -21.10 -2.01 -4.70
N ASN A 276 -21.30 -2.84 -3.67
CA ASN A 276 -22.04 -2.46 -2.47
C ASN A 276 -21.20 -1.68 -1.45
N MET A 277 -19.86 -1.70 -1.54
CA MET A 277 -19.00 -0.89 -0.67
C MET A 277 -19.33 0.60 -0.80
N ARG A 278 -19.05 1.40 0.23
CA ARG A 278 -19.27 2.85 0.25
C ARG A 278 -18.05 3.55 0.86
N PRO A 279 -17.81 4.82 0.53
CA PRO A 279 -18.50 5.61 -0.50
C PRO A 279 -17.91 5.39 -1.90
N TRP A 280 -18.76 5.15 -2.91
CA TRP A 280 -18.40 5.41 -4.32
C TRP A 280 -18.84 6.83 -4.66
N SER A 281 -18.10 7.51 -5.54
CA SER A 281 -18.66 8.72 -6.18
C SER A 281 -19.81 8.29 -7.09
N VAL A 282 -20.92 9.05 -7.08
CA VAL A 282 -22.11 8.76 -7.92
C VAL A 282 -21.75 8.77 -9.42
N ASP A 283 -20.75 9.57 -9.77
CA ASP A 283 -20.23 9.74 -11.13
C ASP A 283 -19.00 8.85 -11.41
N GLN A 284 -18.68 7.92 -10.51
CA GLN A 284 -17.53 7.04 -10.69
C GLN A 284 -17.78 6.07 -11.84
N GLU A 285 -16.97 6.19 -12.89
CA GLU A 285 -16.98 5.24 -13.99
C GLU A 285 -16.59 3.83 -13.51
N GLN A 286 -17.32 2.83 -14.00
CA GLN A 286 -17.03 1.43 -13.70
C GLN A 286 -15.71 1.03 -14.34
N ARG A 287 -14.79 0.50 -13.52
CA ARG A 287 -13.55 -0.08 -14.00
C ARG A 287 -13.65 -1.61 -13.93
N PRO A 288 -13.17 -2.33 -14.96
CA PRO A 288 -13.19 -3.79 -14.93
C PRO A 288 -12.28 -4.33 -13.84
N LEU A 289 -12.78 -5.31 -13.09
CA LEU A 289 -12.11 -6.08 -12.05
C LEU A 289 -11.36 -7.29 -12.61
N PHE A 290 -11.83 -7.86 -13.72
CA PHE A 290 -11.11 -8.89 -14.48
C PHE A 290 -11.10 -8.51 -15.95
N ARG A 291 -9.94 -8.67 -16.60
CA ARG A 291 -9.77 -8.40 -18.03
C ARG A 291 -9.17 -9.59 -18.75
N ALA A 292 -9.94 -10.21 -19.64
CA ALA A 292 -9.38 -11.06 -20.67
C ALA A 292 -8.62 -10.20 -21.70
N VAL A 293 -7.41 -10.63 -22.07
CA VAL A 293 -6.59 -9.92 -23.06
C VAL A 293 -7.08 -10.30 -24.46
N PRO A 294 -7.35 -9.32 -25.35
CA PRO A 294 -7.69 -9.62 -26.74
C PRO A 294 -6.51 -10.27 -27.46
N GLY A 295 -6.81 -11.27 -28.30
CA GLY A 295 -5.79 -11.90 -29.13
C GLY A 295 -5.25 -10.90 -30.15
N TYR A 296 -3.94 -10.85 -30.34
CA TYR A 296 -3.37 -10.09 -31.46
C TYR A 296 -3.54 -10.91 -32.74
N PRO A 297 -4.26 -10.42 -33.77
CA PRO A 297 -4.43 -11.18 -35.02
C PRO A 297 -3.07 -11.44 -35.68
N ILE A 298 -2.74 -12.72 -35.93
CA ILE A 298 -1.43 -13.14 -36.47
C ILE A 298 -1.10 -12.41 -37.78
N GLN A 299 -2.10 -12.22 -38.64
CA GLN A 299 -1.92 -11.50 -39.91
C GLN A 299 -1.51 -10.04 -39.70
N TYR A 300 -2.09 -9.37 -38.70
CA TYR A 300 -1.76 -7.97 -38.39
C TYR A 300 -0.41 -7.85 -37.71
N ALA A 301 -0.06 -8.79 -36.83
CA ALA A 301 1.25 -8.85 -36.19
C ALA A 301 2.37 -9.00 -37.24
N ARG A 302 2.20 -9.90 -38.22
CA ARG A 302 3.16 -10.09 -39.33
C ARG A 302 3.36 -8.85 -40.20
N MET A 303 2.39 -7.94 -40.21
CA MET A 303 2.43 -6.69 -40.97
C MET A 303 2.85 -5.49 -40.11
N SER A 304 3.27 -5.71 -38.87
CA SER A 304 3.53 -4.66 -37.88
C SER A 304 2.40 -3.65 -37.76
N ARG A 305 1.16 -4.10 -37.96
CA ARG A 305 0.00 -3.21 -37.97
C ARG A 305 -0.48 -3.01 -36.55
N GLU A 306 -0.54 -1.76 -36.11
CA GLU A 306 -1.06 -1.34 -34.81
C GLU A 306 -2.42 -0.65 -34.92
N GLY A 307 -3.09 -0.48 -33.79
CA GLY A 307 -4.44 0.07 -33.78
C GLY A 307 -5.03 0.23 -32.39
N TRP A 308 -6.30 0.62 -32.36
CA TRP A 308 -7.07 0.70 -31.13
C TRP A 308 -8.56 0.51 -31.43
N VAL A 309 -9.32 0.14 -30.41
CA VAL A 309 -10.79 0.00 -30.48
C VAL A 309 -11.38 0.66 -29.25
N ASN A 310 -12.31 1.59 -29.45
CA ASN A 310 -13.15 2.15 -28.41
C ASN A 310 -14.47 1.39 -28.38
N VAL A 311 -14.86 0.89 -27.22
CA VAL A 311 -16.11 0.17 -27.03
C VAL A 311 -16.95 0.80 -25.92
N GLU A 312 -18.26 0.79 -26.08
CA GLU A 312 -19.22 0.89 -24.99
C GLU A 312 -19.59 -0.52 -24.52
N VAL A 313 -19.70 -0.67 -23.21
CA VAL A 313 -19.93 -1.93 -22.52
C VAL A 313 -21.14 -1.75 -21.62
N THR A 314 -22.11 -2.64 -21.74
CA THR A 314 -23.20 -2.75 -20.77
C THR A 314 -22.85 -3.80 -19.73
N VAL A 315 -22.78 -3.38 -18.46
CA VAL A 315 -22.51 -4.23 -17.30
C VAL A 315 -23.83 -4.52 -16.60
N ASN A 316 -24.16 -5.80 -16.42
CA ASN A 316 -25.39 -6.20 -15.73
C ASN A 316 -25.26 -6.22 -14.19
N GLU A 317 -26.33 -6.60 -13.50
CA GLU A 317 -26.45 -6.63 -12.03
C GLU A 317 -25.52 -7.66 -11.35
N GLN A 318 -25.00 -8.61 -12.12
CA GLN A 318 -24.04 -9.63 -11.69
C GLN A 318 -22.58 -9.24 -12.04
N GLY A 319 -22.38 -8.07 -12.66
CA GLY A 319 -21.06 -7.61 -13.06
C GLY A 319 -20.50 -8.31 -14.30
N PHE A 320 -21.34 -8.94 -15.11
CA PHE A 320 -20.95 -9.43 -16.44
C PHE A 320 -21.16 -8.36 -17.50
N VAL A 321 -20.36 -8.45 -18.56
CA VAL A 321 -20.62 -7.72 -19.79
C VAL A 321 -21.75 -8.40 -20.56
N SER A 322 -22.91 -7.75 -20.64
CA SER A 322 -24.08 -8.27 -21.37
C SER A 322 -24.13 -7.80 -22.83
N HIS A 323 -23.51 -6.67 -23.13
CA HIS A 323 -23.46 -6.11 -24.48
C HIS A 323 -22.17 -5.32 -24.70
N VAL A 324 -21.63 -5.40 -25.93
CA VAL A 324 -20.44 -4.64 -26.37
C VAL A 324 -20.77 -3.98 -27.71
N GLU A 325 -20.63 -2.67 -27.75
CA GLU A 325 -20.81 -1.85 -28.96
C GLU A 325 -19.47 -1.21 -29.33
N VAL A 326 -19.03 -1.37 -30.58
CA VAL A 326 -17.83 -0.68 -31.08
C VAL A 326 -18.22 0.73 -31.47
N LEU A 327 -17.65 1.71 -30.77
CA LEU A 327 -17.92 3.13 -31.02
C LEU A 327 -17.03 3.68 -32.14
N ASP A 328 -15.75 3.32 -32.11
CA ASP A 328 -14.76 3.76 -33.09
C ASP A 328 -13.54 2.82 -33.07
N SER A 329 -12.81 2.73 -34.19
CA SER A 329 -11.64 1.86 -34.29
C SER A 329 -10.59 2.36 -35.29
N LYS A 330 -9.34 1.95 -35.07
CA LYS A 330 -8.23 2.12 -36.01
C LYS A 330 -7.44 0.81 -36.11
N GLY A 331 -6.93 0.51 -37.30
CA GLY A 331 -6.06 -0.66 -37.54
C GLY A 331 -6.77 -1.88 -38.11
N GLY A 332 -8.08 -1.83 -38.28
CA GLY A 332 -8.84 -2.79 -39.08
C GLY A 332 -9.73 -3.75 -38.26
N LYS A 333 -10.70 -4.35 -38.95
CA LYS A 333 -11.84 -5.09 -38.37
C LYS A 333 -11.46 -6.31 -37.51
N GLN A 334 -10.28 -6.90 -37.71
CA GLN A 334 -9.84 -8.01 -36.85
C GLN A 334 -9.54 -7.54 -35.42
N PHE A 335 -9.10 -6.29 -35.22
CA PHE A 335 -8.96 -5.74 -33.87
C PHE A 335 -10.29 -5.55 -33.17
N GLU A 336 -11.33 -5.09 -33.89
CA GLU A 336 -12.69 -5.02 -33.34
C GLU A 336 -13.19 -6.39 -32.90
N THR A 337 -13.00 -7.41 -33.76
CA THR A 337 -13.43 -8.78 -33.50
C THR A 337 -12.78 -9.35 -32.23
N GLU A 338 -11.45 -9.22 -32.11
CA GLU A 338 -10.72 -9.70 -30.94
C GLU A 338 -11.03 -8.87 -29.68
N THR A 339 -11.32 -7.58 -29.84
CA THR A 339 -11.78 -6.72 -28.73
C THR A 339 -13.13 -7.20 -28.20
N VAL A 340 -14.15 -7.36 -29.04
CA VAL A 340 -15.49 -7.80 -28.61
C VAL A 340 -15.43 -9.18 -27.95
N LYS A 341 -14.63 -10.11 -28.51
CA LYS A 341 -14.43 -11.46 -27.96
C LYS A 341 -13.77 -11.45 -26.57
N ALA A 342 -12.87 -10.52 -26.30
CA ALA A 342 -12.20 -10.41 -25.02
C ALA A 342 -13.01 -9.62 -23.99
N VAL A 343 -13.55 -8.46 -24.39
CA VAL A 343 -14.33 -7.58 -23.52
C VAL A 343 -15.62 -8.26 -23.04
N SER A 344 -16.23 -9.12 -23.85
CA SER A 344 -17.39 -9.92 -23.42
C SER A 344 -17.11 -10.85 -22.22
N LYS A 345 -15.84 -11.13 -21.92
CA LYS A 345 -15.41 -11.95 -20.78
C LYS A 345 -14.97 -11.12 -19.58
N TRP A 346 -15.00 -9.79 -19.66
CA TRP A 346 -14.58 -8.93 -18.56
C TRP A 346 -15.59 -9.00 -17.40
N ARG A 347 -15.09 -8.80 -16.19
CA ARG A 347 -15.92 -8.67 -14.99
C ARG A 347 -15.79 -7.27 -14.42
N TYR A 348 -16.88 -6.75 -13.86
CA TYR A 348 -16.98 -5.43 -13.27
C TYR A 348 -17.65 -5.49 -11.90
N ALA A 349 -17.39 -4.49 -11.06
CA ALA A 349 -18.32 -4.18 -9.99
C ALA A 349 -19.61 -3.61 -10.61
N PRO A 350 -20.80 -4.18 -10.34
CA PRO A 350 -22.04 -3.62 -10.85
C PRO A 350 -22.30 -2.26 -10.20
N LYS A 351 -22.98 -1.36 -10.91
CA LYS A 351 -23.40 -0.08 -10.35
C LYS A 351 -24.52 -0.33 -9.35
N PHE A 352 -24.47 0.36 -8.20
CA PHE A 352 -25.55 0.29 -7.21
C PHE A 352 -26.33 1.61 -7.21
N VAL A 353 -27.66 1.51 -7.27
CA VAL A 353 -28.61 2.61 -7.09
C VAL A 353 -29.60 2.18 -6.01
N ASP A 354 -29.79 3.01 -4.98
CA ASP A 354 -30.66 2.73 -3.84
C ASP A 354 -30.41 1.35 -3.18
N GLY A 355 -29.13 0.98 -3.06
CA GLY A 355 -28.71 -0.29 -2.44
C GLY A 355 -28.95 -1.53 -3.30
N LYS A 356 -29.40 -1.38 -4.55
CA LYS A 356 -29.61 -2.49 -5.48
C LYS A 356 -28.65 -2.40 -6.66
N PRO A 357 -28.08 -3.53 -7.12
CA PRO A 357 -27.30 -3.53 -8.35
C PRO A 357 -28.22 -3.25 -9.54
N VAL A 358 -27.75 -2.44 -10.47
CA VAL A 358 -28.46 -2.08 -11.71
C VAL A 358 -27.54 -2.21 -12.91
N SER A 359 -28.12 -2.53 -14.07
CA SER A 359 -27.41 -2.48 -15.33
C SER A 359 -26.95 -1.05 -15.65
N ALA A 360 -25.70 -0.90 -16.11
CA ALA A 360 -25.10 0.40 -16.42
C ALA A 360 -24.11 0.30 -17.60
N LYS A 361 -23.95 1.43 -18.31
CA LYS A 361 -23.02 1.56 -19.43
C LYS A 361 -21.72 2.19 -18.98
N THR A 362 -20.62 1.73 -19.55
CA THR A 362 -19.28 2.32 -19.41
C THR A 362 -18.52 2.17 -20.71
N TRP A 363 -17.42 2.89 -20.89
CA TRP A 363 -16.60 2.82 -22.09
C TRP A 363 -15.20 2.29 -21.77
N SER A 364 -14.53 1.74 -22.78
CA SER A 364 -13.15 1.27 -22.65
C SER A 364 -12.42 1.40 -23.97
N LYS A 365 -11.15 1.83 -23.88
CA LYS A 365 -10.23 1.86 -25.02
C LYS A 365 -9.24 0.71 -24.91
N ILE A 366 -9.14 -0.07 -25.99
CA ILE A 366 -8.21 -1.18 -26.13
C ILE A 366 -7.18 -0.79 -27.18
N SER A 367 -5.89 -0.88 -26.83
CA SER A 367 -4.79 -0.59 -27.75
C SER A 367 -4.12 -1.90 -28.18
N PHE A 368 -3.77 -1.98 -29.47
CA PHE A 368 -2.96 -3.03 -30.07
C PHE A 368 -1.63 -2.41 -30.50
N THR A 369 -0.59 -2.70 -29.73
CA THR A 369 0.79 -2.24 -29.94
C THR A 369 1.72 -3.45 -29.89
N LEU A 370 2.81 -3.44 -30.67
CA LEU A 370 3.77 -4.55 -30.75
C LEU A 370 4.98 -4.38 -29.83
#